data_AF-A0A8J5LG25-F1
#
_entry.id   AF-A0A8J5LG25-F1
#
_cell.length_a   1.000
_cell.length_b   1.000
_cell.length_c   1.000
_cell.angle_alpha   90.00
_cell.angle_beta   90.00
_cell.angle_gamma   90.00
#
_symmetry.space_group_name_H-M   'P 1'
#
loop_
_entity.id
_entity.type
_entity.pdbx_description
1 polymer ?
#
loop_
_entity_poly.entity_id
_entity_poly.type
_entity_poly.pdbx_seq_one_letter_code
_entity_poly.pdbx_strand_id
1 'polypeptide(L)'
;MSASAMRRVVAPRRAAVSRILPNYQGMTAATTRKAAAASTVDVFLSHRGVDTKSTVAGLLYDRLAQMGVRPFLDCRSMEPGDKIYERVDAGIRQSRVGVAIFSPGYCDSVFCLHELAMMVESGKKLIPIFYDVKPSELAVGAAASSAAESPEDLARYARAIREAKLTVGLTFDSKKGDWSDLVTRTSNVVLKCLKQAKV
;
A
#
# COMPACT_ATOMS: atom_id res chain seq x y z
N MET A 1 51.78 -34.85 -50.42
CA MET A 1 50.43 -34.45 -50.89
C MET A 1 49.59 -34.22 -49.64
N SER A 2 48.93 -33.11 -49.34
CA SER A 2 48.57 -31.89 -50.05
C SER A 2 48.48 -30.75 -49.02
N ALA A 3 48.78 -29.51 -49.42
CA ALA A 3 48.66 -28.30 -48.61
C ALA A 3 47.22 -27.75 -48.63
N SER A 4 46.79 -27.06 -47.57
CA SER A 4 45.63 -26.17 -47.63
C SER A 4 45.89 -24.89 -46.84
N ALA A 5 45.52 -23.77 -47.46
CA ALA A 5 46.04 -22.44 -47.26
C ALA A 5 45.32 -21.62 -46.19
N MET A 6 46.09 -20.70 -45.60
CA MET A 6 45.66 -19.68 -44.64
C MET A 6 44.65 -18.70 -45.25
N ARG A 7 43.69 -18.25 -44.43
CA ARG A 7 43.04 -16.94 -44.59
C ARG A 7 43.10 -16.18 -43.26
N ARG A 8 43.88 -15.09 -43.25
CA ARG A 8 43.90 -14.10 -42.17
C ARG A 8 42.65 -13.21 -42.29
N VAL A 9 41.88 -13.10 -41.22
CA VAL A 9 40.83 -12.08 -41.07
C VAL A 9 41.45 -10.89 -40.37
N VAL A 10 41.46 -9.73 -41.05
CA VAL A 10 41.93 -8.44 -40.51
C VAL A 10 40.72 -7.73 -39.89
N ALA A 11 40.79 -7.42 -38.60
CA ALA A 11 39.77 -6.64 -37.89
C ALA A 11 39.93 -5.13 -38.17
N PRO A 12 38.84 -4.35 -38.27
CA PRO A 12 38.92 -2.92 -38.57
C PRO A 12 39.38 -2.11 -37.35
N ARG A 13 40.13 -1.03 -37.63
CA ARG A 13 40.66 -0.06 -36.66
C ARG A 13 39.53 0.64 -35.89
N ARG A 14 39.65 0.69 -34.56
CA ARG A 14 38.84 1.55 -33.66
C ARG A 14 39.08 3.03 -34.02
N ALA A 15 38.03 3.73 -34.43
CA ALA A 15 38.03 5.19 -34.45
C ALA A 15 37.80 5.71 -33.02
N ALA A 16 38.72 6.53 -32.53
CA ALA A 16 38.57 7.27 -31.28
C ALA A 16 37.60 8.43 -31.51
N VAL A 17 36.49 8.46 -30.76
CA VAL A 17 35.62 9.63 -30.68
C VAL A 17 35.84 10.27 -29.33
N SER A 18 36.62 11.35 -29.31
CA SER A 18 36.75 12.24 -28.16
C SER A 18 35.40 12.90 -27.88
N ARG A 19 34.87 12.74 -26.68
CA ARG A 19 33.79 13.58 -26.16
C ARG A 19 34.25 14.26 -24.87
N ILE A 20 34.32 15.58 -25.02
CA ILE A 20 34.53 16.68 -24.08
C ILE A 20 33.74 16.45 -22.78
N LEU A 21 34.42 16.58 -21.63
CA LEU A 21 33.77 16.74 -20.32
C LEU A 21 33.90 18.20 -19.86
N PRO A 22 32.81 18.88 -19.47
CA PRO A 22 32.92 20.16 -18.77
C PRO A 22 33.34 19.95 -17.32
N ASN A 23 34.25 20.82 -16.88
CA ASN A 23 34.80 20.91 -15.54
C ASN A 23 33.79 21.58 -14.60
N TYR A 24 33.38 20.92 -13.51
CA TYR A 24 32.52 21.51 -12.47
C TYR A 24 33.31 21.60 -11.15
N GLN A 25 34.01 22.71 -10.97
CA GLN A 25 34.50 23.16 -9.66
C GLN A 25 33.56 24.26 -9.14
N GLY A 26 33.04 24.05 -7.93
CA GLY A 26 32.49 25.11 -7.08
C GLY A 26 30.96 25.19 -7.02
N MET A 27 30.36 24.58 -5.99
CA MET A 27 29.19 25.16 -5.34
C MET A 27 29.22 24.84 -3.85
N THR A 28 29.19 25.90 -3.06
CA THR A 28 29.31 26.00 -1.61
C THR A 28 28.28 25.18 -0.84
N ALA A 29 28.67 24.74 0.37
CA ALA A 29 27.81 24.06 1.33
C ALA A 29 26.58 24.90 1.68
N ALA A 30 25.45 24.60 1.04
CA ALA A 30 24.15 25.09 1.45
C ALA A 30 23.63 24.18 2.57
N THR A 31 23.44 24.77 3.76
CA THR A 31 22.80 24.18 4.93
C THR A 31 21.46 23.55 4.55
N THR A 32 21.44 22.22 4.38
CA THR A 32 20.20 21.46 4.23
C THR A 32 19.50 21.41 5.58
N ARG A 33 18.62 22.39 5.85
CA ARG A 33 17.50 22.11 6.75
C ARG A 33 16.70 21.01 6.09
N LYS A 34 16.86 19.77 6.54
CA LYS A 34 16.01 18.64 6.16
C LYS A 34 14.58 19.04 6.59
N ALA A 35 13.83 19.63 5.66
CA ALA A 35 12.39 19.74 5.81
C ALA A 35 11.92 18.32 6.09
N ALA A 36 11.33 18.10 7.28
CA ALA A 36 10.63 16.85 7.55
C ALA A 36 9.69 16.66 6.37
N ALA A 37 9.96 15.65 5.53
CA ALA A 37 9.16 15.41 4.33
C ALA A 37 7.71 15.33 4.80
N ALA A 38 6.90 16.31 4.40
CA ALA A 38 5.49 16.31 4.73
C ALA A 38 4.96 14.95 4.26
N SER A 39 4.48 14.11 5.19
CA SER A 39 3.99 12.77 4.86
C SER A 39 3.11 12.87 3.62
N THR A 40 3.36 12.12 2.55
CA THR A 40 2.61 12.23 1.29
C THR A 40 1.27 11.49 1.33
N VAL A 41 1.03 10.72 2.39
CA VAL A 41 -0.16 9.88 2.57
C VAL A 41 -0.74 10.13 3.97
N ASP A 42 -2.01 10.51 4.04
CA ASP A 42 -2.69 10.72 5.32
C ASP A 42 -3.34 9.42 5.82
N VAL A 43 -3.94 8.66 4.92
CA VAL A 43 -4.73 7.46 5.22
C VAL A 43 -4.43 6.34 4.24
N PHE A 44 -4.24 5.12 4.74
CA PHE A 44 -4.09 3.91 3.92
C PHE A 44 -5.41 3.14 3.90
N LEU A 45 -5.88 2.74 2.72
CA LEU A 45 -7.09 1.94 2.52
C LEU A 45 -6.71 0.50 2.17
N SER A 46 -6.75 -0.40 3.15
CA SER A 46 -6.56 -1.83 2.90
C SER A 46 -7.89 -2.49 2.56
N HIS A 47 -7.91 -3.22 1.45
CA HIS A 47 -9.15 -3.79 0.91
C HIS A 47 -8.88 -5.02 0.05
N ARG A 48 -9.91 -5.86 -0.13
CA ARG A 48 -9.87 -6.90 -1.17
C ARG A 48 -10.33 -6.30 -2.49
N GLY A 49 -9.39 -6.09 -3.41
CA GLY A 49 -9.66 -5.47 -4.71
C GLY A 49 -10.83 -6.08 -5.48
N VAL A 50 -10.89 -7.41 -5.59
CA VAL A 50 -11.95 -8.12 -6.31
C VAL A 50 -13.35 -7.90 -5.70
N ASP A 51 -13.43 -7.62 -4.40
CA ASP A 51 -14.71 -7.46 -3.70
C ASP A 51 -15.17 -6.00 -3.68
N THR A 52 -14.22 -5.05 -3.56
CA THR A 52 -14.55 -3.69 -3.10
C THR A 52 -13.98 -2.54 -3.95
N LYS A 53 -13.14 -2.81 -4.97
CA LYS A 53 -12.48 -1.73 -5.75
C LYS A 53 -13.46 -0.78 -6.44
N SER A 54 -14.54 -1.32 -6.97
CA SER A 54 -15.58 -0.56 -7.69
C SER A 54 -16.77 -0.19 -6.80
N THR A 55 -16.69 -0.44 -5.49
CA THR A 55 -17.76 -0.18 -4.53
C THR A 55 -17.23 0.73 -3.41
N VAL A 56 -17.20 0.25 -2.16
CA VAL A 56 -16.88 1.06 -0.97
C VAL A 56 -15.47 1.65 -1.01
N ALA A 57 -14.46 0.92 -1.48
CA ALA A 57 -13.07 1.40 -1.44
C ALA A 57 -12.87 2.59 -2.39
N GLY A 58 -13.39 2.48 -3.62
CA GLY A 58 -13.35 3.56 -4.61
C GLY A 58 -14.12 4.80 -4.16
N LEU A 59 -15.36 4.63 -3.67
CA LEU A 59 -16.18 5.75 -3.19
C LEU A 59 -15.53 6.48 -2.01
N LEU A 60 -14.96 5.73 -1.07
CA LEU A 60 -14.27 6.29 0.08
C LEU A 60 -12.99 7.04 -0.34
N TYR A 61 -12.21 6.47 -1.27
CA TYR A 61 -11.04 7.13 -1.83
C TYR A 61 -11.40 8.50 -2.43
N ASP A 62 -12.41 8.53 -3.31
CA ASP A 62 -12.82 9.75 -3.99
C ASP A 62 -13.34 10.79 -3.00
N ARG A 63 -14.14 10.37 -2.01
CA ARG A 63 -14.66 11.27 -0.98
C ARG A 63 -13.54 11.87 -0.13
N LEU A 64 -12.58 11.07 0.32
CA LEU A 64 -11.44 11.54 1.11
C LEU A 64 -10.58 12.53 0.32
N ALA A 65 -10.31 12.23 -0.95
CA ALA A 65 -9.56 13.12 -1.84
C ALA A 65 -10.28 14.47 -2.02
N GLN A 66 -11.59 14.47 -2.24
CA GLN A 66 -12.41 15.68 -2.32
C GLN A 66 -12.37 16.52 -1.03
N MET A 67 -12.13 15.88 0.12
CA MET A 67 -12.01 16.52 1.43
C MET A 67 -10.58 17.01 1.72
N GLY A 68 -9.67 16.93 0.75
CA GLY A 68 -8.27 17.35 0.88
C GLY A 68 -7.40 16.38 1.69
N VAL A 69 -7.90 15.17 1.96
CA VAL A 69 -7.11 14.08 2.54
C VAL A 69 -6.35 13.40 1.41
N ARG A 70 -5.14 12.88 1.68
CA ARG A 70 -4.36 12.11 0.70
C ARG A 70 -4.48 10.60 1.00
N PRO A 71 -5.51 9.92 0.46
CA PRO A 71 -5.64 8.47 0.60
C PRO A 71 -4.61 7.75 -0.28
N PHE A 72 -4.13 6.62 0.23
CA PHE A 72 -3.46 5.60 -0.57
C PHE A 72 -4.41 4.42 -0.74
N LEU A 73 -4.64 4.00 -1.99
CA LEU A 73 -5.40 2.81 -2.35
C LEU A 73 -4.60 2.09 -3.43
N ASP A 74 -4.14 0.88 -3.13
CA ASP A 74 -3.25 0.09 -3.98
C ASP A 74 -3.69 0.07 -5.46
N CYS A 75 -4.96 -0.18 -5.77
CA CYS A 75 -5.47 -0.23 -7.14
C CYS A 75 -5.57 1.13 -7.86
N ARG A 76 -5.37 2.26 -7.17
CA ARG A 76 -5.43 3.63 -7.72
C ARG A 76 -4.17 4.45 -7.52
N SER A 77 -3.26 4.02 -6.65
CA SER A 77 -2.08 4.79 -6.22
C SER A 77 -0.75 4.20 -6.74
N MET A 78 -0.81 3.17 -7.58
CA MET A 78 0.37 2.52 -8.19
C MET A 78 0.34 2.65 -9.72
N GLU A 79 1.52 2.82 -10.33
CA GLU A 79 1.71 2.87 -11.79
C GLU A 79 2.29 1.56 -12.34
N PRO A 80 2.08 1.24 -13.64
CA PRO A 80 2.75 0.10 -14.26
C PRO A 80 4.27 0.18 -14.10
N GLY A 81 4.88 -0.84 -13.49
CA GLY A 81 6.31 -0.89 -13.18
C GLY A 81 6.65 -0.63 -11.71
N ASP A 82 5.68 -0.18 -10.91
CA ASP A 82 5.84 -0.08 -9.45
C ASP A 82 6.03 -1.46 -8.81
N LYS A 83 6.95 -1.52 -7.84
CA LYS A 83 7.07 -2.69 -6.98
C LYS A 83 6.01 -2.63 -5.89
N ILE A 84 5.04 -3.54 -5.97
CA ILE A 84 3.84 -3.56 -5.13
C ILE A 84 4.19 -3.46 -3.64
N TYR A 85 5.05 -4.35 -3.14
CA TYR A 85 5.44 -4.35 -1.72
C TYR A 85 6.11 -3.04 -1.29
N GLU A 86 7.04 -2.49 -2.08
CA GLU A 86 7.74 -1.25 -1.72
C GLU A 86 6.78 -0.05 -1.62
N ARG A 87 5.80 0.05 -2.53
CA ARG A 87 4.81 1.14 -2.55
C ARG A 87 3.79 1.01 -1.43
N VAL A 88 3.26 -0.19 -1.21
CA VAL A 88 2.30 -0.49 -0.14
C VAL A 88 2.94 -0.23 1.22
N ASP A 89 4.15 -0.75 1.45
CA ASP A 89 4.89 -0.53 2.68
C ASP A 89 5.14 0.96 2.95
N ALA A 90 5.56 1.71 1.93
CA ALA A 90 5.78 3.14 2.04
C ALA A 90 4.48 3.88 2.37
N GLY A 91 3.37 3.53 1.71
CA GLY A 91 2.05 4.09 1.99
C GLY A 91 1.62 3.86 3.44
N ILE A 92 1.76 2.63 3.95
CA ILE A 92 1.44 2.30 5.34
C ILE A 92 2.33 3.10 6.30
N ARG A 93 3.65 3.09 6.10
CA ARG A 93 4.60 3.82 6.98
C ARG A 93 4.30 5.31 7.04
N GLN A 94 3.98 5.93 5.91
CA GLN A 94 3.68 7.37 5.81
C GLN A 94 2.29 7.73 6.37
N SER A 95 1.31 6.85 6.19
CA SER A 95 -0.06 7.06 6.69
C SER A 95 -0.10 7.19 8.22
N ARG A 96 -1.11 7.91 8.71
CA ARG A 96 -1.37 8.06 10.15
C ARG A 96 -2.59 7.26 10.58
N VAL A 97 -3.51 7.03 9.65
CA VAL A 97 -4.75 6.29 9.83
C VAL A 97 -4.76 5.14 8.83
N GLY A 98 -5.18 3.96 9.29
CA GLY A 98 -5.44 2.81 8.43
C GLY A 98 -6.94 2.50 8.43
N VAL A 99 -7.53 2.35 7.26
CA VAL A 99 -8.90 1.83 7.11
C VAL A 99 -8.79 0.42 6.54
N ALA A 100 -9.32 -0.56 7.27
CA ALA A 100 -9.38 -1.95 6.80
C ALA A 100 -10.82 -2.30 6.44
N ILE A 101 -11.07 -2.57 5.17
CA ILE A 101 -12.39 -2.89 4.63
C ILE A 101 -12.53 -4.41 4.52
N PHE A 102 -12.97 -5.04 5.60
CA PHE A 102 -13.20 -6.48 5.67
C PHE A 102 -14.40 -6.87 4.82
N SER A 103 -14.15 -7.46 3.66
CA SER A 103 -15.13 -8.10 2.78
C SER A 103 -15.05 -9.63 2.92
N PRO A 104 -15.98 -10.41 2.33
CA PRO A 104 -15.97 -11.87 2.44
C PRO A 104 -14.64 -12.52 2.03
N GLY A 105 -13.95 -12.00 1.01
CA GLY A 105 -12.65 -12.52 0.56
C GLY A 105 -11.42 -11.85 1.18
N TYR A 106 -11.58 -10.91 2.12
CA TYR A 106 -10.45 -10.17 2.70
C TYR A 106 -9.49 -11.10 3.44
N CYS A 107 -10.00 -11.94 4.33
CA CYS A 107 -9.20 -12.82 5.17
C CYS A 107 -8.57 -14.01 4.42
N ASP A 108 -8.96 -14.24 3.17
CA ASP A 108 -8.32 -15.21 2.28
C ASP A 108 -7.16 -14.61 1.47
N SER A 109 -6.93 -13.30 1.55
CA SER A 109 -5.80 -12.64 0.88
C SER A 109 -4.62 -12.50 1.82
N VAL A 110 -3.51 -13.19 1.53
CA VAL A 110 -2.27 -13.01 2.28
C VAL A 110 -1.77 -11.55 2.20
N PHE A 111 -1.99 -10.87 1.07
CA PHE A 111 -1.65 -9.46 0.92
C PHE A 111 -2.46 -8.55 1.85
N CYS A 112 -3.80 -8.73 1.91
CA CYS A 112 -4.64 -7.90 2.80
C CYS A 112 -4.34 -8.17 4.28
N LEU A 113 -3.97 -9.40 4.64
CA LEU A 113 -3.55 -9.73 6.01
C LEU A 113 -2.17 -9.17 6.35
N HIS A 114 -1.25 -9.15 5.38
CA HIS A 114 0.04 -8.50 5.52
C HIS A 114 -0.10 -7.00 5.75
N GLU A 115 -0.92 -6.32 4.94
CA GLU A 115 -1.22 -4.90 5.12
C GLU A 115 -1.85 -4.61 6.49
N LEU A 116 -2.85 -5.41 6.89
CA LEU A 116 -3.51 -5.28 8.19
C LEU A 116 -2.50 -5.42 9.33
N ALA A 117 -1.66 -6.45 9.28
CA ALA A 117 -0.61 -6.67 10.26
C ALA A 117 0.36 -5.50 10.34
N MET A 118 0.84 -5.01 9.20
CA MET A 118 1.74 -3.86 9.18
C MET A 118 1.10 -2.60 9.77
N MET A 119 -0.19 -2.34 9.49
CA MET A 119 -0.90 -1.21 10.10
C MET A 119 -0.97 -1.34 11.62
N VAL A 120 -1.27 -2.53 12.14
CA VAL A 120 -1.33 -2.81 13.58
C VAL A 120 0.05 -2.69 14.22
N GLU A 121 1.06 -3.32 13.64
CA GLU A 121 2.45 -3.31 14.14
C GLU A 121 3.07 -1.91 14.13
N SER A 122 2.70 -1.10 13.14
CA SER A 122 3.16 0.29 13.04
C SER A 122 2.34 1.26 13.91
N GLY A 123 1.45 0.75 14.78
CA GLY A 123 0.64 1.55 15.70
C GLY A 123 -0.30 2.53 15.00
N LYS A 124 -0.73 2.24 13.76
CA LYS A 124 -1.62 3.12 13.01
C LYS A 124 -2.99 3.16 13.69
N LYS A 125 -3.67 4.30 13.63
CA LYS A 125 -5.07 4.37 14.06
C LYS A 125 -5.93 3.55 13.10
N LEU A 126 -6.32 2.35 13.50
CA LEU A 126 -7.12 1.44 12.69
C LEU A 126 -8.61 1.80 12.75
N ILE A 127 -9.27 1.85 11.59
CA ILE A 127 -10.72 2.00 11.44
C ILE A 127 -11.23 0.79 10.64
N PRO A 128 -11.81 -0.22 11.30
CA PRO A 128 -12.38 -1.37 10.61
C PRO A 128 -13.74 -1.03 10.00
N ILE A 129 -13.97 -1.48 8.77
CA ILE A 129 -15.29 -1.52 8.12
C ILE A 129 -15.59 -2.99 7.85
N PHE A 130 -16.68 -3.48 8.41
CA PHE A 130 -17.16 -4.85 8.22
C PHE A 130 -18.23 -4.84 7.11
N TYR A 131 -17.79 -5.10 5.88
CA TYR A 131 -18.58 -5.09 4.65
C TYR A 131 -19.10 -6.50 4.37
N ASP A 132 -20.40 -6.73 4.56
CA ASP A 132 -21.06 -8.03 4.40
C ASP A 132 -20.46 -9.19 5.24
N VAL A 133 -19.78 -8.84 6.32
CA VAL A 133 -19.16 -9.79 7.27
C VAL A 133 -19.37 -9.32 8.70
N LYS A 134 -19.30 -10.23 9.66
CA LYS A 134 -19.30 -9.91 11.09
C LYS A 134 -17.89 -9.99 11.66
N PRO A 135 -17.55 -9.18 12.68
CA PRO A 135 -16.27 -9.28 13.36
C PRO A 135 -15.98 -10.71 13.87
N SER A 136 -16.99 -11.41 14.37
CA SER A 136 -16.86 -12.78 14.88
C SER A 136 -16.37 -13.78 13.82
N GLU A 137 -16.72 -13.55 12.55
CA GLU A 137 -16.39 -14.41 11.41
C GLU A 137 -14.94 -14.23 10.93
N LEU A 138 -14.26 -13.15 11.35
CA LEU A 138 -12.87 -12.91 10.96
C LEU A 138 -11.94 -13.93 11.63
N ALA A 139 -11.20 -14.65 10.79
CA ALA A 139 -10.11 -15.55 11.11
C ALA A 139 -9.15 -15.60 9.91
N VAL A 140 -7.92 -16.09 10.09
CA VAL A 140 -7.03 -16.28 8.93
C VAL A 140 -7.66 -17.33 8.01
N GLY A 141 -7.93 -16.96 6.76
CA GLY A 141 -8.55 -17.83 5.79
C GLY A 141 -7.65 -19.02 5.41
N ALA A 142 -8.24 -20.10 4.92
CA ALA A 142 -7.49 -21.30 4.57
C ALA A 142 -6.46 -21.02 3.44
N ALA A 143 -6.86 -20.23 2.45
CA ALA A 143 -5.98 -19.83 1.35
C ALA A 143 -4.84 -18.91 1.80
N ALA A 144 -5.10 -18.00 2.75
CA ALA A 144 -4.05 -17.16 3.31
C ALA A 144 -3.10 -17.96 4.21
N SER A 145 -3.63 -18.96 4.93
CA SER A 145 -2.83 -19.85 5.79
C SER A 145 -1.87 -20.69 4.96
N SER A 146 -2.30 -21.24 3.81
CA SER A 146 -1.43 -22.00 2.92
C SER A 146 -0.42 -21.14 2.16
N ALA A 147 -0.74 -19.86 1.96
CA ALA A 147 0.14 -18.89 1.31
C ALA A 147 1.10 -18.16 2.27
N ALA A 148 0.96 -18.34 3.59
CA ALA A 148 1.85 -17.73 4.56
C ALA A 148 3.26 -18.31 4.43
N GLU A 149 4.28 -17.44 4.44
CA GLU A 149 5.67 -17.86 4.25
C GLU A 149 6.25 -18.57 5.48
N SER A 150 5.72 -18.24 6.66
CA SER A 150 6.20 -18.78 7.94
C SER A 150 5.08 -18.91 9.00
N PRO A 151 5.30 -19.73 10.04
CA PRO A 151 4.43 -19.74 11.22
C PRO A 151 4.39 -18.39 11.94
N GLU A 152 5.47 -17.59 11.85
CA GLU A 152 5.54 -16.25 12.43
C GLU A 152 4.60 -15.27 11.73
N ASP A 153 4.51 -15.36 10.39
CA ASP A 153 3.54 -14.59 9.61
C ASP A 153 2.10 -14.95 9.97
N LEU A 154 1.81 -16.25 10.10
CA LEU A 154 0.48 -16.70 10.51
C LEU A 154 0.11 -16.14 11.89
N ALA A 155 1.03 -16.17 12.85
CA ALA A 155 0.84 -15.60 14.17
C ALA A 155 0.63 -14.07 14.10
N ARG A 156 1.37 -13.39 13.24
CA ARG A 156 1.21 -11.95 12.98
C ARG A 156 -0.18 -11.62 12.43
N TYR A 157 -0.65 -12.36 11.43
CA TYR A 157 -1.99 -12.18 10.86
C TYR A 157 -3.09 -12.43 11.88
N ALA A 158 -2.96 -13.49 12.69
CA ALA A 158 -3.91 -13.80 13.75
C ALA A 158 -3.99 -12.69 14.80
N ARG A 159 -2.85 -12.10 15.21
CA ARG A 159 -2.82 -10.94 16.12
C ARG A 159 -3.51 -9.73 15.52
N ALA A 160 -3.25 -9.43 14.25
CA ALA A 160 -3.83 -8.28 13.57
C ALA A 160 -5.36 -8.40 13.41
N ILE A 161 -5.86 -9.60 13.08
CA ILE A 161 -7.30 -9.88 13.06
C ILE A 161 -7.90 -9.73 14.46
N ARG A 162 -7.23 -10.24 15.50
CA ARG A 162 -7.72 -10.09 16.89
C ARG A 162 -7.86 -8.62 17.28
N GLU A 163 -6.86 -7.80 16.96
CA GLU A 163 -6.92 -6.35 17.20
C GLU A 163 -8.10 -5.71 16.46
N ALA A 164 -8.29 -6.05 15.18
CA ALA A 164 -9.41 -5.55 14.39
C ALA A 164 -10.78 -5.94 14.97
N LYS A 165 -10.92 -7.16 15.48
CA LYS A 165 -12.15 -7.64 16.16
C LYS A 165 -12.45 -6.89 17.46
N LEU A 166 -11.43 -6.40 18.14
CA LEU A 166 -11.54 -5.64 19.38
C LEU A 166 -11.60 -4.13 19.15
N THR A 167 -11.46 -3.68 17.89
CA THR A 167 -11.56 -2.29 17.51
C THR A 167 -12.99 -1.98 17.06
N VAL A 168 -13.60 -0.93 17.63
CA VAL A 168 -14.92 -0.47 17.19
C VAL A 168 -14.86 0.01 15.74
N GLY A 169 -15.68 -0.59 14.89
CA GLY A 169 -15.76 -0.29 13.46
C GLY A 169 -17.15 0.09 12.98
N LEU A 170 -17.29 0.23 11.66
CA LEU A 170 -18.57 0.41 10.99
C LEU A 170 -19.00 -0.92 10.37
N THR A 171 -20.25 -1.32 10.57
CA THR A 171 -20.84 -2.47 9.90
C THR A 171 -21.66 -2.02 8.70
N PHE A 172 -21.60 -2.76 7.60
CA PHE A 172 -22.34 -2.43 6.39
C PHE A 172 -22.87 -3.68 5.69
N ASP A 173 -24.15 -3.65 5.35
CA ASP A 173 -24.84 -4.65 4.53
C ASP A 173 -25.08 -4.03 3.15
N SER A 174 -24.43 -4.55 2.11
CA SER A 174 -24.47 -3.97 0.77
C SER A 174 -25.84 -4.04 0.10
N LYS A 175 -26.75 -4.91 0.59
CA LYS A 175 -28.10 -5.09 0.05
C LYS A 175 -29.11 -4.13 0.66
N LYS A 176 -28.85 -3.64 1.87
CA LYS A 176 -29.81 -2.83 2.66
C LYS A 176 -29.27 -1.48 3.11
N GLY A 177 -27.95 -1.31 3.10
CA GLY A 177 -27.26 -0.17 3.68
C GLY A 177 -27.31 1.07 2.78
N ASP A 178 -27.25 2.23 3.43
CA ASP A 178 -27.05 3.51 2.76
C ASP A 178 -25.56 3.73 2.50
N TRP A 179 -25.17 3.64 1.23
CA TRP A 179 -23.79 3.86 0.78
C TRP A 179 -23.29 5.28 1.07
N SER A 180 -24.16 6.28 0.95
CA SER A 180 -23.81 7.67 1.22
C SER A 180 -23.54 7.89 2.71
N ASP A 181 -24.38 7.31 3.58
CA ASP A 181 -24.17 7.33 5.02
C ASP A 181 -22.83 6.66 5.40
N LEU A 182 -22.56 5.45 4.87
CA LEU A 182 -21.31 4.75 5.13
C LEU A 182 -20.10 5.59 4.76
N VAL A 183 -20.06 6.11 3.52
CA VAL A 183 -18.92 6.87 3.00
C VAL A 183 -18.76 8.18 3.76
N THR A 184 -19.86 8.87 4.07
CA THR A 184 -19.84 10.13 4.83
C THR A 184 -19.35 9.93 6.26
N ARG A 185 -19.91 8.95 6.98
CA ARG A 185 -19.51 8.64 8.36
C ARG A 185 -18.05 8.21 8.42
N THR A 186 -17.63 7.31 7.54
CA THR A 186 -16.25 6.84 7.49
C THR A 186 -15.29 8.00 7.24
N SER A 187 -15.56 8.84 6.25
CA SER A 187 -14.71 9.99 5.92
C SER A 187 -14.61 10.99 7.09
N ASN A 188 -15.71 11.21 7.82
CA ASN A 188 -15.72 12.05 9.01
C ASN A 188 -14.90 11.45 10.17
N VAL A 189 -14.97 10.13 10.38
CA VAL A 189 -14.15 9.43 11.38
C VAL A 189 -12.67 9.54 11.02
N VAL A 190 -12.31 9.35 9.75
CA VAL A 190 -10.93 9.53 9.25
C VAL A 190 -10.44 10.95 9.53
N LEU A 191 -11.21 11.98 9.16
CA LEU A 191 -10.84 13.38 9.44
C LEU A 191 -10.65 13.64 10.93
N LYS A 192 -11.54 13.12 11.78
CA LYS A 192 -11.44 13.26 13.24
C LYS A 192 -10.14 12.64 13.75
N CYS A 193 -9.82 11.42 13.30
CA CYS A 193 -8.59 10.73 13.69
C CYS A 193 -7.34 11.48 13.20
N LEU A 194 -7.36 12.00 11.97
CA LEU A 194 -6.27 12.81 11.42
C LEU A 194 -6.05 14.13 12.16
N LYS A 195 -7.11 14.74 12.72
CA LYS A 195 -6.99 15.92 13.59
C LYS A 195 -6.38 15.58 14.95
N GLN A 196 -6.78 14.45 15.53
CA GLN A 196 -6.30 14.00 16.85
C GLN A 196 -4.83 13.58 16.86
N ALA A 197 -4.35 12.96 15.78
CA ALA A 197 -2.95 12.52 15.71
C ALA A 197 -1.96 13.66 15.35
N LYS A 198 -2.40 14.93 15.27
CA LYS A 198 -1.54 16.10 14.95
C LYS A 198 -0.93 16.73 16.22
N VAL A 199 -1.14 16.09 17.36
CA VAL A 199 -0.62 16.46 18.69
C VAL A 199 0.61 15.62 18.98
#